data_AF-A0A9Q8LI06-F1
#
_entry.id   AF-A0A9Q8LI06-F1
#
_cell.length_a   1.000
_cell.length_b   1.000
_cell.length_c   1.000
_cell.angle_alpha   90.00
_cell.angle_beta   90.00
_cell.angle_gamma   90.00
#
_symmetry.space_group_name_H-M   'P 1'
#
loop_
_entity.id
_entity.type
_entity.pdbx_description
1 polymer ?
#
loop_
_entity_poly.entity_id
_entity_poly.type
_entity_poly.pdbx_seq_one_letter_code
_entity_poly.pdbx_strand_id
1 'polypeptide(L)'
;MTLPKLHTGHQRNYSRLSRSPSGSSRTPTMSFRELPMPTVSRITCLAQAQATLQHCSTKLCRSWQNHPARVSPPGTPIDAGGQRQFQQWLDQWEQAFTTYLSYAMPAMKTDDVTTSRILKANHLSCTILASDSGPNFDNEFQAIVELAGAIEQSRTSRSGSASRSELPTEGNEPWSSSTLDIHEPLYVVVARCDRNSTRKRAMDLLANTSRR
;
A
#
# COMPACT_ATOMS: atom_id res chain seq x y z
N MET A 1 71.46 24.78 16.11
CA MET A 1 71.60 25.81 15.07
C MET A 1 70.32 26.63 15.04
N THR A 2 70.50 27.94 15.02
CA THR A 2 69.51 28.96 15.40
C THR A 2 69.13 29.79 14.18
N LEU A 3 67.92 30.37 14.21
CA LEU A 3 67.37 31.54 13.46
C LEU A 3 66.27 31.20 12.42
N PRO A 4 65.33 32.14 12.13
CA PRO A 4 65.22 33.53 12.61
C PRO A 4 63.85 33.92 13.23
N LYS A 5 63.90 34.97 14.06
CA LYS A 5 62.80 35.92 14.27
C LYS A 5 63.05 37.12 13.35
N LEU A 6 62.06 37.53 12.57
CA LEU A 6 61.93 38.91 12.08
C LEU A 6 60.49 39.38 12.32
N HIS A 7 60.40 40.49 13.04
CA HIS A 7 59.20 41.26 13.32
C HIS A 7 59.05 42.39 12.29
N THR A 8 57.87 43.01 12.30
CA THR A 8 57.48 44.28 11.64
C THR A 8 56.95 44.08 10.22
N GLY A 9 55.75 44.49 9.83
CA GLY A 9 54.68 45.25 10.47
C GLY A 9 53.95 46.02 9.36
N HIS A 10 52.63 45.91 9.25
CA HIS A 10 51.78 47.00 8.75
C HIS A 10 50.34 46.82 9.19
N GLN A 11 49.94 47.77 10.03
CA GLN A 11 48.59 48.05 10.46
C GLN A 11 47.78 48.59 9.27
N ARG A 12 46.61 48.03 9.00
CA ARG A 12 45.53 48.77 8.34
C ARG A 12 44.21 48.42 9.01
N ASN A 13 43.80 49.32 9.90
CA ASN A 13 42.47 49.37 10.45
C ASN A 13 41.47 49.68 9.33
N TYR A 14 40.51 48.79 9.11
CA TYR A 14 39.18 49.17 8.66
C TYR A 14 38.16 48.48 9.57
N SER A 15 37.67 49.24 10.53
CA SER A 15 36.44 48.92 11.25
C SER A 15 35.29 48.90 10.25
N ARG A 16 34.73 47.73 9.98
CA ARG A 16 33.41 47.59 9.34
C ARG A 16 32.54 46.65 10.14
N LEU A 17 31.64 47.29 10.90
CA LEU A 17 30.24 46.93 11.13
C LEU A 17 29.90 45.44 11.18
N SER A 18 29.66 45.03 12.43
CA SER A 18 28.74 43.96 12.86
C SER A 18 27.54 43.77 11.92
N ARG A 19 27.36 42.56 11.38
CA ARG A 19 26.05 41.91 11.22
C ARG A 19 26.22 40.43 10.86
N SER A 20 25.89 39.54 11.79
CA SER A 20 25.46 38.19 11.44
C SER A 20 24.16 38.28 10.65
N PRO A 21 24.01 37.47 9.60
CA PRO A 21 22.79 36.66 9.56
C PRO A 21 23.15 35.20 9.31
N SER A 22 22.74 34.39 10.27
CA SER A 22 22.36 32.99 10.13
C SER A 22 21.39 32.85 8.95
N GLY A 23 21.93 32.57 7.77
CA GLY A 23 21.19 32.13 6.60
C GLY A 23 21.29 30.62 6.50
N SER A 24 20.74 29.88 7.46
CA SER A 24 20.35 28.50 7.17
C SER A 24 19.30 28.58 6.08
N SER A 25 19.70 28.28 4.84
CA SER A 25 18.78 27.93 3.78
C SER A 25 17.98 26.72 4.24
N ARG A 26 16.91 26.96 5.00
CA ARG A 26 15.80 26.03 5.15
C ARG A 26 15.20 25.95 3.76
N THR A 27 15.64 24.96 3.01
CA THR A 27 14.78 24.40 1.97
C THR A 27 13.42 24.18 2.63
N PRO A 28 12.32 24.68 2.04
CA PRO A 28 11.01 24.33 2.53
C PRO A 28 10.89 22.82 2.33
N THR A 29 11.06 22.06 3.40
CA THR A 29 10.54 20.71 3.49
C THR A 29 9.05 20.90 3.26
N MET A 30 8.61 20.69 2.02
CA MET A 30 7.21 20.58 1.67
C MET A 30 6.66 19.55 2.65
N SER A 31 5.97 20.02 3.70
CA SER A 31 5.23 19.12 4.57
C SER A 31 4.17 18.54 3.66
N PHE A 32 4.40 17.35 3.12
CA PHE A 32 3.35 16.56 2.53
C PHE A 32 2.30 16.42 3.64
N ARG A 33 1.25 17.24 3.57
CA ARG A 33 0.13 17.13 4.50
C ARG A 33 -0.50 15.78 4.22
N GLU A 34 -0.11 14.79 5.01
CA GLU A 34 -0.67 13.47 4.92
C GLU A 34 -2.15 13.57 5.29
N LEU A 35 -3.01 13.14 4.37
CA LEU A 35 -4.44 13.14 4.61
C LEU A 35 -4.76 12.16 5.76
N PRO A 36 -5.72 12.49 6.65
CA PRO A 36 -6.16 11.57 7.69
C PRO A 36 -6.71 10.28 7.08
N MET A 37 -6.79 9.22 7.89
CA MET A 37 -7.52 8.01 7.48
C MET A 37 -8.99 8.37 7.23
N PRO A 38 -9.60 7.93 6.12
CA PRO A 38 -10.99 8.23 5.81
C PRO A 38 -11.90 7.58 6.87
N THR A 39 -12.94 8.26 7.32
CA THR A 39 -13.93 7.61 8.20
C THR A 39 -14.84 6.72 7.35
N VAL A 40 -14.97 5.44 7.71
CA VAL A 40 -15.81 4.49 6.99
C VAL A 40 -16.94 4.02 7.89
N SER A 41 -18.09 4.71 7.81
CA SER A 41 -19.31 4.30 8.52
C SER A 41 -20.28 3.54 7.63
N ARG A 42 -20.21 3.76 6.30
CA ARG A 42 -21.07 3.12 5.31
C ARG A 42 -20.40 3.11 3.95
N ILE A 43 -20.54 2.00 3.24
CA ILE A 43 -20.18 1.87 1.82
C ILE A 43 -21.49 1.83 1.02
N THR A 44 -21.59 2.65 -0.02
CA THR A 44 -22.79 2.73 -0.88
C THR A 44 -22.54 2.24 -2.30
N CYS A 45 -21.28 2.15 -2.73
CA CYS A 45 -20.88 1.63 -4.03
C CYS A 45 -19.46 1.03 -4.01
N LEU A 46 -19.16 0.20 -5.00
CA LEU A 46 -17.83 -0.41 -5.16
C LEU A 46 -16.71 0.62 -5.35
N ALA A 47 -16.98 1.72 -6.08
CA ALA A 47 -16.00 2.78 -6.28
C ALA A 47 -15.56 3.43 -4.96
N GLN A 48 -16.51 3.66 -4.03
CA GLN A 48 -16.21 4.18 -2.70
C GLN A 48 -15.40 3.17 -1.87
N ALA A 49 -15.78 1.89 -1.91
CA ALA A 49 -15.08 0.81 -1.22
C ALA A 49 -13.61 0.74 -1.69
N GLN A 50 -13.40 0.79 -3.02
CA GLN A 50 -12.08 0.80 -3.64
C GLN A 50 -11.25 2.00 -3.21
N ALA A 51 -11.77 3.22 -3.35
CA ALA A 51 -11.03 4.44 -3.03
C ALA A 51 -10.59 4.50 -1.56
N THR A 52 -11.48 4.09 -0.65
CA THR A 52 -11.19 4.10 0.79
C THR A 52 -10.16 3.03 1.18
N LEU A 53 -10.26 1.82 0.61
CA LEU A 53 -9.29 0.75 0.84
C LEU A 53 -7.92 1.06 0.21
N GLN A 54 -7.90 1.64 -0.98
CA GLN A 54 -6.68 2.11 -1.66
C GLN A 54 -5.91 3.12 -0.80
N HIS A 55 -6.63 4.05 -0.18
CA HIS A 55 -6.05 5.03 0.73
C HIS A 55 -5.44 4.34 1.96
N CYS A 56 -6.14 3.36 2.53
CA CYS A 56 -5.62 2.56 3.64
C CYS A 56 -4.35 1.81 3.26
N SER A 57 -4.35 1.08 2.13
CA SER A 57 -3.17 0.35 1.64
C SER A 57 -1.98 1.30 1.46
N THR A 58 -2.20 2.45 0.81
CA THR A 58 -1.14 3.45 0.60
C THR A 58 -0.55 3.97 1.90
N LYS A 59 -1.40 4.28 2.90
CA LYS A 59 -0.94 4.74 4.22
C LYS A 59 -0.25 3.64 5.00
N LEU A 60 -0.73 2.40 4.92
CA LEU A 60 -0.10 1.24 5.54
C LEU A 60 1.32 1.05 4.97
N CYS A 61 1.46 1.01 3.65
CA CYS A 61 2.76 0.91 2.98
C CYS A 61 3.73 2.03 3.37
N ARG A 62 3.25 3.29 3.46
CA ARG A 62 4.07 4.42 3.93
C ARG A 62 4.48 4.28 5.40
N SER A 63 3.57 3.82 6.26
CA SER A 63 3.88 3.62 7.69
C SER A 63 4.97 2.57 7.90
N TRP A 64 4.98 1.52 7.08
CA TRP A 64 6.03 0.49 7.06
C TRP A 64 7.36 1.03 6.51
N GLN A 65 7.34 1.87 5.47
CA GLN A 65 8.56 2.47 4.90
C GLN A 65 9.23 3.48 5.86
N ASN A 66 8.42 4.24 6.59
CA ASN A 66 8.88 5.27 7.53
C ASN A 66 9.14 4.72 8.95
N HIS A 67 9.09 3.40 9.14
CA HIS A 67 9.11 2.81 10.47
C HIS A 67 10.45 3.08 11.20
N PRO A 68 10.44 3.68 12.40
CA PRO A 68 11.65 4.15 13.08
C PRO A 68 12.57 3.03 13.54
N ALA A 69 12.14 1.76 13.53
CA ALA A 69 13.01 0.61 13.79
C ALA A 69 14.15 0.45 12.76
N ARG A 70 14.08 1.12 11.61
CA ARG A 70 15.18 1.18 10.63
C ARG A 70 16.16 2.34 10.85
N VAL A 71 15.81 3.34 11.67
CA VAL A 71 16.59 4.59 11.84
C VAL A 71 16.97 4.86 13.30
N SER A 72 16.36 4.18 14.26
CA SER A 72 16.57 4.40 15.69
C SER A 72 17.59 3.43 16.28
N PRO A 73 18.42 3.85 17.27
CA PRO A 73 19.25 2.95 18.05
C PRO A 73 18.40 1.88 18.76
N PRO A 74 18.98 0.72 19.10
CA PRO A 74 18.26 -0.33 19.83
C PRO A 74 17.81 0.20 21.20
N GLY A 75 16.49 0.40 21.39
CA GLY A 75 15.94 0.76 22.71
C GLY A 75 14.64 1.57 22.72
N THR A 76 14.18 2.15 21.62
CA THR A 76 12.89 2.87 21.61
C THR A 76 11.72 1.92 21.38
N PRO A 77 10.68 1.93 22.24
CA PRO A 77 9.49 1.09 22.05
C PRO A 77 8.83 1.41 20.71
N ILE A 78 8.60 0.34 19.94
CA ILE A 78 7.92 0.34 18.65
C ILE A 78 6.52 0.95 18.83
N ASP A 79 6.12 1.85 17.93
CA ASP A 79 4.87 2.59 17.98
C ASP A 79 3.66 1.67 17.68
N ALA A 80 3.28 0.86 18.66
CA ALA A 80 2.13 -0.06 18.61
C ALA A 80 0.78 0.68 18.46
N GLY A 81 0.77 2.02 18.58
CA GLY A 81 -0.42 2.85 18.45
C GLY A 81 -0.94 2.96 17.03
N GLY A 82 -0.04 3.15 16.05
CA GLY A 82 -0.42 3.26 14.62
C GLY A 82 -1.00 1.96 14.08
N GLN A 83 -0.45 0.83 14.52
CA GLN A 83 -0.89 -0.51 14.11
C GLN A 83 -2.34 -0.80 14.49
N ARG A 84 -2.70 -0.54 15.75
CA ARG A 84 -4.05 -0.76 16.27
C ARG A 84 -5.08 0.11 15.54
N GLN A 85 -4.71 1.32 15.15
CA GLN A 85 -5.58 2.20 14.37
C GLN A 85 -5.89 1.62 12.98
N PHE A 86 -4.91 1.02 12.31
CA PHE A 86 -5.14 0.34 11.03
C PHE A 86 -6.07 -0.87 11.18
N GLN A 87 -5.85 -1.70 12.20
CA GLN A 87 -6.70 -2.86 12.46
C GLN A 87 -8.17 -2.45 12.70
N GLN A 88 -8.39 -1.49 13.61
CA GLN A 88 -9.73 -0.98 13.89
C GLN A 88 -10.40 -0.39 12.65
N TRP A 89 -9.64 0.29 11.80
CA TRP A 89 -10.16 0.83 10.54
C TRP A 89 -10.54 -0.28 9.56
N LEU A 90 -9.71 -1.32 9.44
CA LEU A 90 -9.96 -2.46 8.55
C LEU A 90 -11.19 -3.27 9.00
N ASP A 91 -11.42 -3.39 10.30
CA ASP A 91 -12.62 -4.02 10.86
C ASP A 91 -13.89 -3.22 10.51
N GLN A 92 -13.84 -1.90 10.66
CA GLN A 92 -14.95 -1.01 10.29
C GLN A 92 -15.24 -1.05 8.78
N TRP A 93 -14.19 -1.05 7.96
CA TRP A 93 -14.32 -1.17 6.52
C TRP A 93 -14.96 -2.50 6.13
N GLU A 94 -14.53 -3.61 6.74
CA GLU A 94 -15.09 -4.94 6.49
C GLU A 94 -16.58 -5.01 6.86
N GLN A 95 -16.96 -4.46 8.00
CA GLN A 95 -18.36 -4.42 8.43
C GLN A 95 -19.21 -3.60 7.46
N ALA A 96 -18.73 -2.42 7.05
CA ALA A 96 -19.41 -1.56 6.09
C ALA A 96 -19.52 -2.24 4.70
N PHE A 97 -18.49 -2.94 4.27
CA PHE A 97 -18.44 -3.62 2.98
C PHE A 97 -19.36 -4.85 2.97
N THR A 98 -19.34 -5.65 4.04
CA THR A 98 -20.25 -6.79 4.20
C THR A 98 -21.71 -6.34 4.20
N THR A 99 -22.01 -5.24 4.91
CA THR A 99 -23.35 -4.63 4.91
C THR A 99 -23.74 -4.16 3.51
N TYR A 100 -22.82 -3.56 2.75
CA TYR A 100 -23.05 -3.20 1.35
C TYR A 100 -23.38 -4.43 0.49
N LEU A 101 -22.56 -5.47 0.58
CA LEU A 101 -22.71 -6.69 -0.21
C LEU A 101 -24.02 -7.42 0.10
N SER A 102 -24.49 -7.42 1.36
CA SER A 102 -25.70 -8.15 1.74
C SER A 102 -26.95 -7.70 0.97
N TYR A 103 -27.01 -6.44 0.52
CA TYR A 103 -28.11 -5.94 -0.31
C TYR A 103 -27.73 -5.73 -1.78
N ALA A 104 -26.45 -5.49 -2.09
CA ALA A 104 -26.02 -5.21 -3.46
C ALA A 104 -25.79 -6.48 -4.29
N MET A 105 -25.34 -7.59 -3.66
CA MET A 105 -25.00 -8.82 -4.38
C MET A 105 -26.08 -9.36 -5.32
N PRO A 106 -27.38 -9.35 -4.99
CA PRO A 106 -28.42 -9.86 -5.90
C PRO A 106 -28.50 -9.14 -7.25
N ALA A 107 -28.02 -7.89 -7.32
CA ALA A 107 -28.07 -7.05 -8.51
C ALA A 107 -26.70 -6.89 -9.20
N MET A 108 -25.63 -7.49 -8.66
CA MET A 108 -24.27 -7.32 -9.19
C MET A 108 -24.07 -8.07 -10.49
N LYS A 109 -23.40 -7.43 -11.45
CA LYS A 109 -22.89 -8.09 -12.65
C LYS A 109 -21.63 -8.90 -12.33
N THR A 110 -21.24 -9.79 -13.23
CA THR A 110 -20.01 -10.59 -13.08
C THR A 110 -18.77 -9.73 -12.83
N ASP A 111 -18.68 -8.55 -13.45
CA ASP A 111 -17.56 -7.62 -13.25
C ASP A 111 -17.59 -6.96 -11.86
N ASP A 112 -18.78 -6.67 -11.32
CA ASP A 112 -18.95 -6.15 -9.96
C ASP A 112 -18.61 -7.20 -8.91
N VAL A 113 -18.98 -8.46 -9.16
CA VAL A 113 -18.59 -9.60 -8.31
C VAL A 113 -17.07 -9.79 -8.35
N THR A 114 -16.45 -9.69 -9.52
CA THR A 114 -15.00 -9.79 -9.68
C THR A 114 -14.29 -8.67 -8.93
N THR A 115 -14.79 -7.44 -9.05
CA THR A 115 -14.28 -6.28 -8.31
C THR A 115 -14.41 -6.47 -6.81
N SER A 116 -15.55 -6.99 -6.34
CA SER A 116 -15.78 -7.28 -4.93
C SER A 116 -14.78 -8.30 -4.37
N ARG A 117 -14.42 -9.33 -5.16
CA ARG A 117 -13.40 -10.31 -4.80
C ARG A 117 -12.00 -9.69 -4.71
N ILE A 118 -11.65 -8.78 -5.64
CA ILE A 118 -10.39 -8.04 -5.60
C ILE A 118 -10.31 -7.18 -4.34
N LEU A 119 -11.37 -6.44 -4.02
CA LEU A 119 -11.42 -5.61 -2.81
C LEU A 119 -11.28 -6.46 -1.55
N LYS A 120 -11.95 -7.61 -1.49
CA LYS A 120 -11.84 -8.51 -0.34
C LYS A 120 -10.43 -9.07 -0.19
N ALA A 121 -9.77 -9.48 -1.27
CA ALA A 121 -8.40 -9.96 -1.23
C ALA A 121 -7.42 -8.87 -0.74
N ASN A 122 -7.61 -7.63 -1.18
CA ASN A 122 -6.81 -6.49 -0.72
C ASN A 122 -7.05 -6.15 0.75
N HIS A 123 -8.29 -6.24 1.23
CA HIS A 123 -8.62 -6.10 2.65
C HIS A 123 -7.88 -7.14 3.51
N LEU A 124 -7.91 -8.41 3.10
CA LEU A 124 -7.21 -9.49 3.80
C LEU A 124 -5.70 -9.25 3.81
N SER A 125 -5.13 -8.84 2.67
CA SER A 125 -3.71 -8.45 2.57
C SER A 125 -3.35 -7.33 3.54
N CYS A 126 -4.13 -6.24 3.57
CA CYS A 126 -3.94 -5.13 4.49
C CYS A 126 -4.05 -5.60 5.96
N THR A 127 -4.97 -6.52 6.27
CA THR A 127 -5.14 -7.08 7.61
C THR A 127 -3.91 -7.86 8.07
N ILE A 128 -3.36 -8.70 7.19
CA ILE A 128 -2.12 -9.45 7.45
C ILE A 128 -0.95 -8.48 7.67
N LEU A 129 -0.82 -7.45 6.81
CA LEU A 129 0.25 -6.45 6.88
C LEU A 129 0.10 -5.51 8.08
N ALA A 130 -1.11 -5.24 8.56
CA ALA A 130 -1.37 -4.45 9.75
C ALA A 130 -1.26 -5.28 11.05
N SER A 131 -0.81 -6.53 11.02
CA SER A 131 -0.59 -7.34 12.23
C SER A 131 0.89 -7.46 12.59
N ASP A 132 1.19 -7.23 13.88
CA ASP A 132 2.55 -7.02 14.40
C ASP A 132 3.34 -8.33 14.47
N SER A 133 2.64 -9.41 14.79
CA SER A 133 3.09 -10.81 14.83
C SER A 133 1.97 -11.58 15.55
N GLY A 134 0.79 -11.65 14.92
CA GLY A 134 -0.36 -12.43 15.37
C GLY A 134 -0.50 -13.76 14.61
N PRO A 135 -1.36 -14.69 15.06
CA PRO A 135 -1.29 -16.12 14.75
C PRO A 135 -1.44 -16.42 13.26
N ASN A 136 -1.03 -17.64 12.93
CA ASN A 136 -1.08 -18.28 11.62
C ASN A 136 -2.27 -17.80 10.74
N PHE A 137 -1.98 -16.92 9.77
CA PHE A 137 -2.96 -16.38 8.80
C PHE A 137 -3.35 -17.38 7.71
N ASP A 138 -3.29 -18.68 8.01
CA ASP A 138 -3.52 -19.76 7.05
C ASP A 138 -4.89 -19.65 6.38
N ASN A 139 -5.91 -19.21 7.13
CA ASN A 139 -7.26 -19.01 6.61
C ASN A 139 -7.31 -17.83 5.65
N GLU A 140 -6.70 -16.71 6.00
CA GLU A 140 -6.65 -15.51 5.17
C GLU A 140 -5.83 -15.75 3.90
N PHE A 141 -4.69 -16.44 4.02
CA PHE A 141 -3.88 -16.84 2.87
C PHE A 141 -4.66 -17.75 1.93
N GLN A 142 -5.38 -18.74 2.47
CA GLN A 142 -6.22 -19.63 1.68
C GLN A 142 -7.35 -18.86 0.99
N ALA A 143 -8.02 -17.96 1.72
CA ALA A 143 -9.10 -17.15 1.17
C ALA A 143 -8.61 -16.24 0.03
N ILE A 144 -7.43 -15.61 0.15
CA ILE A 144 -6.83 -14.82 -0.94
C ILE A 144 -6.63 -15.68 -2.19
N VAL A 145 -6.08 -16.89 -2.03
CA VAL A 145 -5.83 -17.81 -3.14
C VAL A 145 -7.12 -18.31 -3.80
N GLU A 146 -8.17 -18.55 -3.01
CA GLU A 146 -9.49 -18.93 -3.53
C GLU A 146 -10.16 -17.80 -4.29
N LEU A 147 -10.12 -16.57 -3.75
CA LEU A 147 -10.63 -15.38 -4.42
C LEU A 147 -9.91 -15.14 -5.76
N ALA A 148 -8.58 -15.24 -5.77
CA ALA A 148 -7.77 -15.12 -6.98
C ALA A 148 -8.12 -16.18 -8.02
N GLY A 149 -8.26 -17.45 -7.60
CA GLY A 149 -8.70 -18.53 -8.49
C GLY A 149 -10.09 -18.29 -9.08
N ALA A 150 -11.04 -17.78 -8.28
CA ALA A 150 -12.38 -17.44 -8.76
C ALA A 150 -12.38 -16.26 -9.75
N ILE A 151 -11.49 -15.27 -9.56
CA ILE A 151 -11.27 -14.16 -10.51
C ILE A 151 -10.75 -14.70 -11.84
N GLU A 152 -9.74 -15.57 -11.82
CA GLU A 152 -9.21 -16.19 -13.05
C GLU A 152 -10.28 -16.99 -13.80
N GLN A 153 -11.05 -17.81 -13.09
CA GLN A 153 -12.16 -18.57 -13.67
C GLN A 153 -13.19 -17.66 -14.35
N SER A 154 -13.61 -16.58 -13.68
CA SER A 154 -14.55 -15.61 -14.24
C SER A 154 -14.00 -14.95 -15.52
N ARG A 155 -12.70 -14.65 -15.59
CA ARG A 155 -12.04 -14.13 -16.79
C ARG A 155 -11.99 -15.16 -17.92
N THR A 156 -11.71 -16.44 -17.61
CA THR A 156 -11.68 -17.51 -18.63
C THR A 156 -13.04 -17.77 -19.25
N SER A 157 -14.11 -17.81 -18.44
CA SER A 157 -15.47 -18.03 -18.95
C SER A 157 -15.91 -16.92 -19.91
N ARG A 158 -15.43 -15.68 -19.70
CA ARG A 158 -15.68 -14.55 -20.60
C ARG A 158 -14.93 -14.69 -21.92
N SER A 159 -13.69 -15.19 -21.90
CA SER A 159 -12.88 -15.42 -23.10
C SER A 159 -13.36 -16.60 -23.96
N GLY A 160 -13.99 -17.61 -23.35
CA GLY A 160 -14.50 -18.79 -24.06
C GLY A 160 -15.81 -18.58 -24.83
N SER A 161 -16.45 -17.43 -24.67
CA SER A 161 -17.75 -17.11 -25.29
C SER A 161 -17.65 -16.13 -26.47
N ALA A 162 -16.45 -15.78 -26.94
CA ALA A 162 -16.26 -14.87 -28.06
C ALA A 162 -16.21 -15.64 -29.40
N SER A 163 -17.38 -15.94 -29.96
CA SER A 163 -17.51 -16.23 -31.39
C SER A 163 -17.61 -14.89 -32.13
N ARG A 164 -16.54 -14.58 -32.90
CA ARG A 164 -16.39 -13.60 -33.99
C ARG A 164 -16.94 -12.17 -33.85
N SER A 165 -15.97 -11.26 -34.03
CA SER A 165 -16.06 -10.01 -34.80
C SER A 165 -16.54 -8.77 -34.07
N GLU A 166 -15.64 -8.13 -33.31
CA GLU A 166 -15.42 -6.68 -33.43
C GLU A 166 -13.91 -6.40 -33.29
N LEU A 167 -13.42 -5.49 -34.15
CA LEU A 167 -12.04 -5.01 -34.28
C LEU A 167 -11.48 -4.52 -32.92
N PRO A 168 -10.15 -4.66 -32.66
CA PRO A 168 -9.57 -4.10 -31.45
C PRO A 168 -9.56 -2.57 -31.58
N THR A 169 -10.47 -1.91 -30.87
CA THR A 169 -10.22 -0.51 -30.52
C THR A 169 -9.09 -0.53 -29.52
N GLU A 170 -7.95 0.04 -29.90
CA GLU A 170 -6.82 0.32 -29.04
C GLU A 170 -7.27 1.23 -27.88
N GLY A 171 -7.85 0.62 -26.86
CA GLY A 171 -7.96 1.18 -25.53
C GLY A 171 -6.64 0.92 -24.84
N ASN A 172 -5.65 1.73 -25.16
CA ASN A 172 -4.45 1.90 -24.35
C ASN A 172 -4.92 2.54 -23.02
N GLU A 173 -5.58 1.75 -22.17
CA GLU A 173 -5.90 2.14 -20.81
C GLU A 173 -4.58 2.07 -20.06
N PRO A 174 -3.97 3.22 -19.71
CA PRO A 174 -2.71 3.18 -19.01
C PRO A 174 -3.00 2.45 -17.71
N TRP A 175 -2.27 1.36 -17.45
CA TRP A 175 -2.20 0.71 -16.15
C TRP A 175 -1.79 1.77 -15.13
N SER A 176 -2.77 2.52 -14.66
CA SER A 176 -2.62 3.53 -13.64
C SER A 176 -2.22 2.72 -12.42
N SER A 177 -1.02 2.95 -11.89
CA SER A 177 -0.50 2.34 -10.65
C SER A 177 -1.33 2.71 -9.39
N SER A 178 -2.63 2.92 -9.55
CA SER A 178 -3.53 3.57 -8.61
C SER A 178 -4.86 2.83 -8.48
N THR A 179 -4.94 1.58 -8.92
CA THR A 179 -6.11 0.70 -8.74
C THR A 179 -5.69 -0.59 -8.05
N LEU A 180 -6.36 -0.94 -6.96
CA LEU A 180 -6.17 -2.22 -6.26
C LEU A 180 -6.31 -3.40 -7.23
N ASP A 181 -5.31 -4.27 -7.26
CA ASP A 181 -5.29 -5.46 -8.10
C ASP A 181 -5.18 -6.76 -7.26
N ILE A 182 -5.18 -7.91 -7.92
CA ILE A 182 -5.04 -9.20 -7.24
C ILE A 182 -3.57 -9.62 -7.02
N HIS A 183 -2.61 -8.93 -7.66
CA HIS A 183 -1.20 -9.28 -7.58
C HIS A 183 -0.64 -8.96 -6.20
N GLU A 184 -0.93 -7.78 -5.66
CA GLU A 184 -0.44 -7.37 -4.34
C GLU A 184 -0.83 -8.36 -3.23
N PRO A 185 -2.10 -8.80 -3.09
CA PRO A 185 -2.47 -9.87 -2.16
C PRO A 185 -1.72 -11.19 -2.38
N LEU A 186 -1.53 -11.61 -3.64
CA LEU A 186 -0.81 -12.85 -3.95
C LEU A 186 0.68 -12.76 -3.55
N TYR A 187 1.32 -11.60 -3.72
CA TYR A 187 2.69 -11.38 -3.23
C TYR A 187 2.78 -11.48 -1.71
N VAL A 188 1.78 -10.98 -0.98
CA VAL A 188 1.73 -11.12 0.49
C VAL A 188 1.62 -12.58 0.90
N VAL A 189 0.78 -13.38 0.22
CA VAL A 189 0.72 -14.84 0.44
C VAL A 189 2.08 -15.48 0.19
N VAL A 190 2.74 -15.16 -0.93
CA VAL A 190 4.05 -15.74 -1.27
C VAL A 190 5.12 -15.39 -0.23
N ALA A 191 5.11 -14.16 0.27
CA ALA A 191 6.13 -13.66 1.19
C ALA A 191 5.93 -14.13 2.64
N ARG A 192 4.68 -14.34 3.10
CA ARG A 192 4.38 -14.57 4.52
C ARG A 192 3.72 -15.92 4.84
N CYS A 193 3.30 -16.71 3.84
CA CYS A 193 2.69 -18.01 4.09
C CYS A 193 3.73 -19.13 4.19
N ASP A 194 3.76 -19.83 5.33
CA ASP A 194 4.64 -20.98 5.56
C ASP A 194 4.13 -22.26 4.88
N ARG A 195 2.82 -22.34 4.59
CA ARG A 195 2.20 -23.52 3.98
C ARG A 195 2.57 -23.64 2.50
N ASN A 196 3.47 -24.57 2.19
CA ASN A 196 4.00 -24.79 0.84
C ASN A 196 2.92 -24.96 -0.25
N SER A 197 1.82 -25.66 0.03
CA SER A 197 0.74 -25.87 -0.94
C SER A 197 0.02 -24.56 -1.30
N THR A 198 -0.27 -23.71 -0.31
CA THR A 198 -0.89 -22.39 -0.53
C THR A 198 0.05 -21.47 -1.29
N ARG A 199 1.31 -21.40 -0.84
CA ARG A 199 2.34 -20.57 -1.46
C ARG A 199 2.58 -20.96 -2.92
N LYS A 200 2.67 -22.26 -3.23
CA LYS A 200 2.81 -22.75 -4.60
C LYS A 200 1.62 -22.33 -5.47
N ARG A 201 0.39 -22.51 -4.97
CA ARG A 201 -0.81 -22.10 -5.70
C ARG A 201 -0.85 -20.60 -5.97
N ALA A 202 -0.40 -19.77 -5.02
CA ALA A 202 -0.27 -18.33 -5.24
C ALA A 202 0.76 -18.00 -6.33
N MET A 203 1.90 -18.69 -6.38
CA MET A 203 2.89 -18.53 -7.46
C MET A 203 2.32 -18.93 -8.82
N ASP A 204 1.57 -20.04 -8.89
CA ASP A 204 0.95 -20.49 -10.14
C ASP A 204 -0.06 -19.44 -10.67
N LEU A 205 -0.87 -18.85 -9.78
CA LEU A 205 -1.80 -17.76 -10.12
C LEU A 205 -1.07 -16.49 -10.59
N LEU A 206 0.05 -16.12 -9.96
CA LEU A 206 0.88 -15.00 -10.40
C LEU A 206 1.46 -15.25 -11.80
N ALA A 207 1.91 -16.48 -12.07
CA ALA A 207 2.47 -16.85 -13.37
C ALA A 207 1.40 -16.83 -14.49
N ASN A 208 0.16 -17.20 -14.17
CA ASN A 208 -0.95 -17.20 -15.12
C ASN A 208 -1.49 -15.79 -15.42
N THR A 209 -1.54 -14.92 -14.40
CA THR A 209 -1.97 -13.53 -14.54
C THR A 209 -0.95 -12.68 -15.32
N SER A 210 0.36 -12.99 -15.22
CA SER A 210 1.42 -12.29 -15.98
C SER A 210 1.56 -12.72 -17.45
N ARG A 211 0.95 -13.85 -17.87
CA ARG A 211 1.07 -14.38 -19.25
C ARG A 211 -0.04 -13.90 -20.19
N ARG A 212 -0.92 -13.01 -19.74
CA ARG A 212 -2.03 -12.46 -20.52
C ARG A 212 -1.88 -10.97 -20.64
#